data_AF-A0A943S538-F1
#
_entry.id   AF-A0A943S538-F1
#
_cell.length_a   1.000
_cell.length_b   1.000
_cell.length_c   1.000
_cell.angle_alpha   90.00
_cell.angle_beta   90.00
_cell.angle_gamma   90.00
#
_symmetry.space_group_name_H-M   'P 1'
#
loop_
_entity.id
_entity.type
_entity.pdbx_description
1 polymer ?
#
loop_
_entity_poly.entity_id
_entity_poly.type
_entity_poly.pdbx_seq_one_letter_code
_entity_poly.pdbx_strand_id
1 'polypeptide(L)'
;MKRFATALVLLAMTLTMSIGAQFIFSKKTGELITDLKSLLAAVDAGEGEEQALDKAESEWRDSKKILHILLVHRSMDEIEININSLREYLDSGDDEALRQACTEALKQLENLRDAGKITIENVLKIE
;
A
#
# COMPACT_ATOMS: atom_id res chain seq x y z
N MET A 1 -42.36 11.46 -0.67
CA MET A 1 -41.16 12.31 -0.49
C MET A 1 -40.22 11.82 0.62
N LYS A 2 -40.68 11.42 1.81
CA LYS A 2 -39.78 10.92 2.89
C LYS A 2 -38.88 9.75 2.46
N ARG A 3 -39.42 8.78 1.73
CA ARG A 3 -38.66 7.63 1.20
C ARG A 3 -37.56 8.02 0.21
N PHE A 4 -37.80 9.04 -0.62
CA PHE A 4 -36.81 9.59 -1.55
C PHE A 4 -35.68 10.30 -0.79
N ALA A 5 -36.01 11.08 0.24
CA ALA A 5 -35.02 11.72 1.10
C ALA A 5 -34.15 10.67 1.82
N THR A 6 -34.75 9.61 2.37
CA THR A 6 -34.01 8.51 2.99
C THR A 6 -33.08 7.81 2.00
N ALA A 7 -33.55 7.50 0.78
CA ALA A 7 -32.72 6.90 -0.25
C ALA A 7 -31.54 7.80 -0.66
N LEU A 8 -31.78 9.11 -0.78
CA LEU A 8 -30.74 10.08 -1.14
C LEU A 8 -29.68 10.22 -0.04
N VAL A 9 -30.09 10.20 1.23
CA VAL A 9 -29.17 10.20 2.38
C VAL A 9 -28.32 8.93 2.41
N LEU A 10 -28.94 7.76 2.22
CA LEU A 10 -28.20 6.49 2.17
C LEU A 10 -27.20 6.48 1.02
N LEU A 11 -27.61 6.94 -0.16
CA LEU A 11 -26.73 7.03 -1.33
C LEU A 11 -25.55 7.97 -1.10
N ALA A 12 -25.80 9.16 -0.52
CA ALA A 12 -24.74 10.10 -0.17
C ALA A 12 -23.77 9.49 0.85
N MET A 13 -24.27 8.79 1.87
CA MET A 13 -23.45 8.16 2.89
C MET A 13 -22.59 7.01 2.34
N THR A 14 -23.14 6.19 1.45
CA THR A 14 -22.36 5.14 0.78
C THR A 14 -21.29 5.73 -0.13
N LEU A 15 -21.60 6.81 -0.86
CA LEU A 15 -20.65 7.46 -1.75
C LEU A 15 -19.48 8.07 -0.97
N THR A 16 -19.76 8.77 0.14
CA THR A 16 -18.72 9.36 0.98
C THR A 16 -17.86 8.31 1.66
N MET A 17 -18.44 7.19 2.10
CA MET A 17 -17.66 6.06 2.63
C MET A 17 -16.73 5.46 1.57
N SER A 18 -17.22 5.22 0.36
CA SER A 18 -16.40 4.65 -0.72
C SER A 18 -15.24 5.57 -1.11
N ILE A 19 -15.52 6.87 -1.28
CA ILE A 19 -14.47 7.87 -1.60
C ILE A 19 -13.47 8.00 -0.43
N GLY A 20 -13.96 8.00 0.81
CA GLY A 20 -13.12 8.08 2.00
C GLY A 20 -12.17 6.88 2.13
N ALA A 21 -12.69 5.67 1.93
CA ALA A 21 -11.88 4.45 1.92
C ALA A 21 -10.77 4.51 0.86
N GLN A 22 -11.12 4.96 -0.35
CA GLN A 22 -10.15 5.10 -1.45
C GLN A 22 -9.06 6.14 -1.15
N PHE A 23 -9.44 7.26 -0.52
CA PHE A 23 -8.50 8.29 -0.12
C PHE A 23 -7.49 7.77 0.91
N ILE A 24 -7.98 7.06 1.93
CA ILE A 24 -7.13 6.44 2.96
C ILE A 24 -6.20 5.40 2.33
N PHE A 25 -6.73 4.55 1.46
CA PHE A 25 -5.95 3.54 0.74
C PHE A 25 -4.82 4.16 -0.08
N SER A 26 -5.15 5.19 -0.89
CA SER A 26 -4.18 5.86 -1.77
C SER A 26 -3.09 6.56 -0.98
N LYS A 27 -3.45 7.19 0.15
CA LYS A 27 -2.49 7.84 1.04
C LYS A 27 -1.54 6.81 1.65
N LYS A 28 -2.09 5.75 2.26
CA LYS A 28 -1.30 4.74 3.00
C LYS A 28 -0.37 3.94 2.09
N THR A 29 -0.85 3.53 0.92
CA THR A 29 0.01 2.89 -0.08
C THR A 29 1.06 3.86 -0.63
N GLY A 30 0.73 5.14 -0.82
CA GLY A 30 1.67 6.16 -1.28
C GLY A 30 2.80 6.44 -0.28
N GLU A 31 2.48 6.54 1.02
CA GLU A 31 3.46 6.69 2.11
C GLU A 31 4.41 5.49 2.12
N LEU A 32 3.88 4.26 2.12
CA LEU A 32 4.67 3.03 2.14
C LEU A 32 5.56 2.87 0.89
N ILE A 33 5.04 3.17 -0.30
CA ILE A 33 5.83 3.15 -1.56
C ILE A 33 6.99 4.16 -1.49
N THR A 34 6.77 5.32 -0.87
CA THR A 34 7.81 6.34 -0.71
C THR A 34 8.92 5.82 0.21
N ASP A 35 8.55 5.20 1.33
CA ASP A 35 9.52 4.70 2.30
C ASP A 35 10.30 3.50 1.76
N LEU A 36 9.67 2.59 1.02
CA LEU A 36 10.36 1.49 0.34
C LEU A 36 11.31 2.00 -0.77
N LYS A 37 10.93 3.06 -1.51
CA LYS A 37 11.85 3.70 -2.48
C LYS A 37 13.05 4.33 -1.78
N SER A 38 12.84 4.95 -0.62
CA SER A 38 13.94 5.47 0.20
C SER A 38 14.85 4.34 0.71
N LEU A 39 14.29 3.21 1.13
CA LEU A 39 15.08 2.02 1.49
C LEU A 39 15.91 1.52 0.32
N LEU A 40 15.31 1.34 -0.87
CA LEU A 40 16.04 0.89 -2.05
C LEU A 40 17.20 1.83 -2.40
N ALA A 41 16.97 3.15 -2.34
CA ALA A 41 18.01 4.14 -2.58
C ALA A 41 19.14 4.11 -1.52
N ALA A 42 18.81 3.84 -0.25
CA ALA A 42 19.80 3.68 0.82
C ALA A 42 20.68 2.44 0.57
N VAL A 43 20.07 1.33 0.18
CA VAL A 43 20.76 0.08 -0.16
C VAL A 43 21.64 0.25 -1.42
N ASP A 44 21.21 1.04 -2.40
CA ASP A 44 22.03 1.45 -3.57
C ASP A 44 23.21 2.36 -3.20
N ALA A 45 23.04 3.20 -2.16
CA ALA A 45 24.09 4.07 -1.67
C ALA A 45 25.08 3.36 -0.72
N GLY A 46 24.67 2.26 -0.08
CA GLY A 46 25.43 1.61 0.99
C GLY A 46 25.44 2.42 2.29
N GLU A 47 24.44 3.29 2.49
CA GLU A 47 24.34 4.15 3.67
C GLU A 47 22.87 4.46 4.03
N GLY A 48 22.54 4.30 5.31
CA GLY A 48 21.26 4.72 5.90
C GLY A 48 20.14 3.69 5.79
N GLU A 49 20.45 2.45 5.44
CA GLU A 49 19.51 1.34 5.23
C GLU A 49 18.71 1.05 6.50
N GLU A 50 19.35 1.06 7.66
CA GLU A 50 18.70 0.76 8.94
C GLU A 50 17.62 1.79 9.29
N GLN A 51 17.93 3.08 9.14
CA GLN A 51 16.96 4.15 9.37
C GLN A 51 15.82 4.11 8.34
N ALA A 52 16.13 3.83 7.08
CA ALA A 52 15.13 3.73 6.03
C ALA A 52 14.21 2.51 6.25
N LEU A 53 14.76 1.39 6.69
CA LEU A 53 14.00 0.18 7.00
C LEU A 53 13.10 0.38 8.22
N ASP A 54 13.61 0.97 9.31
CA ASP A 54 12.82 1.29 10.50
C ASP A 54 11.57 2.12 10.15
N LYS A 55 11.75 3.09 9.25
CA LYS A 55 10.65 3.93 8.76
C LYS A 55 9.63 3.13 7.96
N ALA A 56 10.10 2.33 7.00
CA ALA A 56 9.24 1.49 6.16
C ALA A 56 8.45 0.46 6.98
N GLU A 57 9.08 -0.18 7.97
CA GLU A 57 8.41 -1.12 8.87
C GLU A 57 7.39 -0.44 9.78
N SER A 58 7.70 0.77 10.27
CA SER A 58 6.75 1.54 11.07
C SER A 58 5.52 1.93 10.24
N GLU A 59 5.72 2.44 9.02
CA GLU A 59 4.62 2.79 8.12
C GLU A 59 3.82 1.55 7.70
N TRP A 60 4.48 0.42 7.47
CA TRP A 60 3.81 -0.86 7.22
C TRP A 60 2.92 -1.26 8.39
N ARG A 61 3.44 -1.25 9.63
CA ARG A 61 2.67 -1.62 10.83
C ARG A 61 1.45 -0.71 11.03
N ASP A 62 1.60 0.57 10.78
CA ASP A 62 0.52 1.56 10.91
C ASP A 62 -0.52 1.40 9.79
N SER A 63 -0.07 1.08 8.58
CA SER A 63 -0.92 0.89 7.41
C SER A 63 -1.63 -0.47 7.38
N LYS A 64 -1.00 -1.52 7.88
CA LYS A 64 -1.45 -2.91 7.77
C LYS A 64 -2.88 -3.08 8.24
N LYS A 65 -3.26 -2.49 9.38
CA LYS A 65 -4.59 -2.65 9.97
C LYS A 65 -5.71 -2.22 9.02
N ILE A 66 -5.55 -1.07 8.37
CA ILE A 66 -6.57 -0.54 7.47
C ILE A 66 -6.49 -1.19 6.09
N LEU A 67 -5.27 -1.45 5.61
CA LEU A 67 -5.06 -2.13 4.33
C LEU A 67 -5.64 -3.55 4.33
N HIS A 68 -5.52 -4.29 5.44
CA HIS A 68 -6.12 -5.63 5.57
C HIS A 68 -7.66 -5.63 5.54
N ILE A 69 -8.31 -4.49 5.84
CA ILE A 69 -9.78 -4.33 5.69
C ILE A 69 -10.14 -3.98 4.24
N LEU A 70 -9.30 -3.20 3.58
CA LEU A 70 -9.59 -2.62 2.27
C LEU A 70 -9.13 -3.48 1.08
N LEU A 71 -8.16 -4.38 1.29
CA LEU A 71 -7.54 -5.18 0.24
C LEU A 71 -7.94 -6.65 0.25
N VAL A 72 -7.79 -7.30 -0.91
CA VAL A 72 -7.89 -8.76 -1.05
C VAL A 72 -6.72 -9.43 -0.31
N HIS A 73 -7.04 -10.39 0.55
CA HIS A 73 -6.08 -11.07 1.45
C HIS A 73 -4.81 -11.59 0.75
N ARG A 74 -4.92 -12.24 -0.41
CA ARG A 74 -3.75 -12.83 -1.09
C ARG A 74 -2.65 -11.79 -1.40
N SER A 75 -3.03 -10.61 -1.90
CA SER A 75 -2.04 -9.57 -2.23
C SER A 75 -1.41 -8.96 -0.98
N MET A 76 -2.15 -8.91 0.13
CA MET A 76 -1.62 -8.49 1.42
C MET A 76 -0.61 -9.48 1.99
N ASP A 77 -0.87 -10.78 1.87
CA ASP A 77 0.01 -11.84 2.38
C ASP A 77 1.37 -11.83 1.66
N GLU A 78 1.38 -11.65 0.33
CA GLU A 78 2.62 -11.58 -0.46
C GLU A 78 3.47 -10.35 -0.10
N ILE A 79 2.85 -9.19 0.06
CA ILE A 79 3.54 -7.95 0.50
C ILE A 79 4.07 -8.13 1.92
N GLU A 80 3.28 -8.74 2.81
CA GLU A 80 3.66 -8.98 4.18
C GLU A 80 4.90 -9.87 4.28
N ILE A 81 4.95 -10.95 3.51
CA ILE A 81 6.12 -11.83 3.47
C ILE A 81 7.37 -11.05 3.06
N ASN A 82 7.30 -10.30 1.97
CA ASN A 82 8.45 -9.53 1.47
C ASN A 82 8.93 -8.49 2.49
N ILE A 83 8.02 -7.72 3.10
CA ILE A 83 8.37 -6.68 4.08
C ILE A 83 8.96 -7.31 5.35
N ASN A 84 8.41 -8.42 5.84
CA ASN A 84 8.91 -9.08 7.05
C ASN A 84 10.31 -9.68 6.87
N SER A 85 10.70 -10.03 5.65
CA SER A 85 12.04 -10.56 5.35
C SER A 85 13.12 -9.47 5.22
N LEU A 86 12.75 -8.19 5.04
CA LEU A 86 13.73 -7.11 4.82
C LEU A 86 14.74 -6.97 5.97
N ARG A 87 14.28 -7.08 7.22
CA ARG A 87 15.16 -7.03 8.40
C ARG A 87 16.18 -8.14 8.42
N GLU A 88 15.76 -9.35 8.10
CA GLU A 88 16.64 -10.52 8.05
C GLU A 88 17.72 -10.36 6.98
N TYR A 89 17.38 -9.81 5.81
CA TYR A 89 18.35 -9.55 4.76
C TYR A 89 19.33 -8.43 5.12
N LEU A 90 18.84 -7.36 5.76
CA LEU A 90 19.70 -6.28 6.24
C LEU A 90 20.69 -6.79 7.31
N ASP A 91 20.20 -7.51 8.31
CA ASP A 91 21.01 -8.03 9.42
C ASP A 91 22.05 -9.06 8.96
N SER A 92 21.76 -9.80 7.89
CA SER A 92 22.68 -10.77 7.28
C SER A 92 23.67 -10.15 6.28
N GLY A 93 23.49 -8.88 5.92
CA GLY A 93 24.30 -8.18 4.90
C GLY A 93 24.06 -8.70 3.47
N ASP A 94 22.92 -9.35 3.23
CA ASP A 94 22.53 -9.83 1.89
C ASP A 94 21.80 -8.71 1.13
N ASP A 95 22.59 -7.75 0.65
CA ASP A 95 22.09 -6.59 -0.09
C ASP A 95 21.29 -6.97 -1.34
N GLU A 96 21.63 -8.09 -2.00
CA GLU A 96 20.94 -8.54 -3.21
C GLU A 96 19.54 -9.06 -2.85
N ALA A 97 19.43 -9.91 -1.83
CA ALA A 97 18.14 -10.37 -1.33
C ALA A 97 17.28 -9.19 -0.80
N LEU A 98 17.91 -8.24 -0.11
CA LEU A 98 17.25 -7.02 0.36
C LEU A 98 16.69 -6.18 -0.80
N ARG A 99 17.49 -5.92 -1.84
CA ARG A 99 17.05 -5.21 -3.07
C ARG A 99 15.91 -5.95 -3.75
N GLN A 100 16.01 -7.26 -3.89
CA GLN A 100 15.01 -8.08 -4.57
C GLN A 100 13.67 -8.05 -3.83
N ALA A 101 13.67 -8.28 -2.51
CA ALA A 101 12.47 -8.25 -1.69
C ALA A 101 11.83 -6.85 -1.66
N CYS A 102 12.64 -5.79 -1.56
CA CYS A 102 12.15 -4.41 -1.60
C CYS A 102 11.50 -4.08 -2.96
N THR A 103 12.14 -4.50 -4.06
CA THR A 103 11.62 -4.29 -5.42
C THR A 103 10.31 -5.03 -5.66
N GLU A 104 10.20 -6.28 -5.19
CA GLU A 104 8.97 -7.06 -5.34
C GLU A 104 7.83 -6.46 -4.49
N ALA A 105 8.09 -6.07 -3.24
CA ALA A 105 7.11 -5.37 -2.41
C ALA A 105 6.64 -4.05 -3.06
N LEU A 106 7.56 -3.26 -3.62
CA LEU A 106 7.25 -2.03 -4.34
C LEU A 106 6.34 -2.29 -5.54
N LYS A 107 6.70 -3.26 -6.39
CA LYS A 107 5.92 -3.61 -7.58
C LYS A 107 4.51 -4.06 -7.19
N GLN A 108 4.37 -4.89 -6.15
CA GLN A 108 3.08 -5.35 -5.66
C GLN A 108 2.23 -4.19 -5.13
N LEU A 109 2.82 -3.29 -4.35
CA LEU A 109 2.13 -2.10 -3.83
C LEU A 109 1.73 -1.11 -4.93
N GLU A 110 2.58 -0.89 -5.92
CA GLU A 110 2.28 -0.02 -7.06
C GLU A 110 1.14 -0.60 -7.90
N ASN A 111 1.18 -1.91 -8.19
CA ASN A 111 0.09 -2.60 -8.88
C ASN A 111 -1.22 -2.51 -8.10
N LEU A 112 -1.20 -2.68 -6.78
CA LEU A 112 -2.39 -2.52 -5.94
C LEU A 112 -2.93 -1.09 -5.95
N ARG A 113 -2.06 -0.10 -5.80
CA ARG A 113 -2.43 1.30 -5.86
C ARG A 113 -3.08 1.64 -7.19
N ASP A 114 -2.49 1.18 -8.29
CA ASP A 114 -2.94 1.48 -9.65
C ASP A 114 -4.23 0.74 -10.01
N ALA A 115 -4.38 -0.52 -9.58
CA ALA A 115 -5.64 -1.27 -9.68
C ALA A 115 -6.77 -0.63 -8.85
N GLY A 116 -6.43 -0.03 -7.70
CA GLY A 116 -7.38 0.65 -6.85
C GLY A 116 -7.84 2.01 -7.39
N LYS A 117 -7.15 2.64 -8.34
CA LYS A 117 -7.51 3.98 -8.83
C LYS A 117 -8.91 3.99 -9.46
N ILE A 118 -9.74 4.92 -9.01
CA ILE A 118 -11.04 5.21 -9.62
C ILE A 118 -10.77 6.00 -10.91
N THR A 119 -10.63 5.31 -12.02
CA THR A 119 -10.66 5.90 -13.37
C THR A 119 -12.03 5.66 -14.00
N ILE A 120 -12.41 6.51 -14.96
CA ILE A 120 -13.64 6.30 -15.74
C ILE A 120 -13.60 4.95 -16.44
N GLU A 121 -12.43 4.52 -16.92
CA GLU A 121 -12.19 3.21 -17.54
C GLU A 121 -12.51 2.07 -16.55
N ASN A 122 -12.02 2.16 -15.30
CA ASN A 122 -12.25 1.16 -14.25
C ASN A 122 -13.71 1.11 -13.76
N VAL A 123 -14.43 2.24 -13.80
CA VAL A 123 -15.85 2.31 -13.40
C VAL A 123 -16.80 1.87 -14.51
N LEU A 124 -16.49 2.20 -15.76
CA LEU A 124 -17.35 1.89 -16.90
C LEU A 124 -16.96 0.60 -17.64
N LYS A 125 -15.85 -0.05 -17.27
CA LYS A 125 -15.26 -1.21 -17.98
C LYS A 125 -15.10 -0.94 -19.48
N ILE A 126 -14.60 0.24 -19.84
CA ILE A 126 -14.31 0.58 -21.23
C ILE A 126 -12.81 0.32 -21.41
N GLU A 127 -12.47 -0.74 -22.15
CA GLU A 127 -11.11 -1.05 -22.62
C GLU A 127 -10.71 -0.21 -23.83
#